data_AF-J5PV94-F1
#
_entry.id   AF-J5PV94-F1
#
_cell.length_a   1.000
_cell.length_b   1.000
_cell.length_c   1.000
_cell.angle_alpha   90.00
_cell.angle_beta   90.00
_cell.angle_gamma   90.00
#
_symmetry.space_group_name_H-M   'P 1'
#
loop_
_entity.id
_entity.type
_entity.pdbx_description
1 polymer ?
#
loop_
_entity_poly.entity_id
_entity_poly.type
_entity_poly.pdbx_seq_one_letter_code
_entity_poly.pdbx_strand_id
1 'polypeptide(L)'
;MVFCPAPVLPAASGPRIDLNADVAEGFGAWDIGHDAELMEIVTSANVACGFHAGDPVTMQRLCRLAAAAGVAIGAHPGFNDLWGFGRRRIEMKPADIEPMVAYQIGALQAIAHGVGRPVTHVKAHGALYNMAAVDPAYATAIARAVKAVDPALVFVGLAGSALIRAGEEQGLRVAREAFADRRYQDDGTLAPRAMPGAVLTEPEAVGRQAVGIVLEGAVTSVGGRRVAVAADTLCIHGDEPTSVTVARATRAALEAAGIVVAPVVAPAPVVPALADDAPPGLDATA
;
A
#
# COMPACT_ATOMS: atom_id res chain seq x y z
N MET A 1 14.60 33.35 -35.97
CA MET A 1 13.86 33.02 -34.73
C MET A 1 14.77 32.15 -33.89
N VAL A 2 15.27 32.68 -32.78
CA VAL A 2 16.15 31.95 -31.86
C VAL A 2 15.27 31.06 -31.00
N PHE A 3 15.45 29.74 -31.11
CA PHE A 3 14.84 28.78 -30.20
C PHE A 3 15.46 29.00 -28.82
N CYS A 4 14.70 29.59 -27.91
CA CYS A 4 15.02 29.59 -26.49
C CYS A 4 14.58 28.21 -25.95
N PRO A 5 15.49 27.34 -25.50
CA PRO A 5 15.09 26.09 -24.88
C PRO A 5 14.33 26.42 -23.58
N ALA A 6 13.19 25.77 -23.37
CA ALA A 6 12.45 25.87 -22.12
C ALA A 6 13.39 25.56 -20.94
N PRO A 7 13.30 26.29 -19.82
CA PRO A 7 14.12 26.02 -18.65
C PRO A 7 13.87 24.57 -18.19
N VAL A 8 14.93 23.77 -18.20
CA VAL A 8 14.93 22.47 -17.53
C VAL A 8 14.81 22.77 -16.04
N LEU A 9 13.63 22.53 -15.47
CA LEU A 9 13.46 22.57 -14.02
C LEU A 9 14.51 21.62 -13.41
N PRO A 10 15.30 22.04 -12.42
CA PRO A 10 16.26 21.15 -11.80
C PRO A 10 15.50 19.93 -11.27
N ALA A 11 15.96 18.73 -11.63
CA ALA A 11 15.46 17.50 -11.04
C ALA A 11 15.58 17.65 -9.51
N ALA A 12 14.47 17.55 -8.78
CA ALA A 12 14.46 17.68 -7.33
C ALA A 12 15.51 16.71 -6.75
N SER A 13 16.58 17.25 -6.19
CA SER A 13 17.82 16.54 -5.87
C SER A 13 17.82 15.90 -4.47
N GLY A 14 16.64 15.72 -3.88
CA GLY A 14 16.46 15.14 -2.55
C GLY A 14 16.28 13.61 -2.60
N PRO A 15 16.48 12.92 -1.46
CA PRO A 15 16.08 11.52 -1.33
C PRO A 15 14.59 11.37 -1.68
N ARG A 16 14.20 10.20 -2.21
CA ARG A 16 12.85 9.93 -2.69
C ARG A 16 12.22 8.80 -1.90
N ILE A 17 10.95 8.93 -1.57
CA ILE A 17 10.17 7.90 -0.88
C ILE A 17 8.75 7.86 -1.43
N ASP A 18 8.18 6.66 -1.56
CA ASP A 18 6.74 6.49 -1.78
C ASP A 18 5.98 6.60 -0.46
N LEU A 19 4.77 7.17 -0.52
CA LEU A 19 3.82 7.16 0.58
C LEU A 19 2.63 6.31 0.16
N ASN A 20 2.41 5.18 0.83
CA ASN A 20 1.31 4.27 0.55
C ASN A 20 0.27 4.24 1.69
N ALA A 21 -0.97 3.91 1.35
CA ALA A 21 -2.01 3.62 2.34
C ALA A 21 -2.85 2.41 1.98
N ASP A 22 -3.34 1.72 3.02
CA ASP A 22 -4.32 0.64 2.92
C ASP A 22 -5.72 1.26 2.85
N VAL A 23 -6.49 0.92 1.81
CA VAL A 23 -7.72 1.63 1.41
C VAL A 23 -8.74 0.68 0.79
N ALA A 24 -9.97 1.18 0.55
CA ALA A 24 -11.12 0.36 0.13
C ALA A 24 -11.44 -0.76 1.13
N GLU A 25 -11.22 -0.50 2.42
CA GLU A 25 -11.44 -1.49 3.45
C GLU A 25 -12.88 -1.51 4.00
N GLY A 26 -13.80 -0.80 3.36
CA GLY A 26 -15.24 -0.99 3.54
C GLY A 26 -15.75 -2.30 2.93
N PHE A 27 -17.00 -2.66 3.23
CA PHE A 27 -17.67 -3.82 2.63
C PHE A 27 -19.19 -3.64 2.64
N GLY A 28 -19.84 -3.71 1.48
CA GLY A 28 -21.28 -3.57 1.37
C GLY A 28 -21.77 -2.23 1.93
N ALA A 29 -22.57 -2.27 3.01
CA ALA A 29 -23.10 -1.06 3.65
C ALA A 29 -22.14 -0.40 4.65
N TRP A 30 -21.02 -1.05 4.99
CA TRP A 30 -20.05 -0.53 5.94
C TRP A 30 -18.94 0.23 5.21
N ASP A 31 -18.87 1.53 5.43
CA ASP A 31 -17.78 2.37 4.95
C ASP A 31 -16.72 2.49 6.05
N ILE A 32 -15.45 2.30 5.70
CA ILE A 32 -14.32 2.30 6.63
C ILE A 32 -13.21 3.16 6.03
N GLY A 33 -12.63 4.04 6.85
CA GLY A 33 -11.54 4.91 6.46
C GLY A 33 -12.01 6.20 5.77
N HIS A 34 -11.06 6.88 5.12
CA HIS A 34 -11.26 8.17 4.46
C HIS A 34 -10.58 8.14 3.09
N ASP A 35 -11.02 7.20 2.25
CA ASP A 35 -10.39 6.84 0.98
C ASP A 35 -10.14 8.07 0.09
N ALA A 36 -11.14 8.94 -0.07
CA ALA A 36 -11.08 10.09 -0.97
C ALA A 36 -10.01 11.09 -0.52
N GLU A 37 -9.99 11.45 0.77
CA GLU A 37 -9.00 12.36 1.34
C GLU A 37 -7.59 11.78 1.31
N LEU A 38 -7.45 10.46 1.51
CA LEU A 38 -6.15 9.80 1.42
C LEU A 38 -5.57 9.85 0.00
N MET A 39 -6.41 9.74 -1.04
CA MET A 39 -5.95 9.82 -2.44
C MET A 39 -5.36 11.20 -2.80
N GLU A 40 -5.69 12.27 -2.07
CA GLU A 40 -5.06 13.58 -2.25
C GLU A 40 -3.63 13.66 -1.69
N ILE A 41 -3.27 12.70 -0.84
CA ILE A 41 -2.07 12.75 0.00
C ILE A 41 -1.03 11.72 -0.46
N VAL A 42 -1.46 10.48 -0.65
CA VAL A 42 -0.58 9.34 -0.92
C VAL A 42 -0.19 9.24 -2.38
N THR A 43 0.87 8.49 -2.67
CA THR A 43 1.33 8.22 -4.05
C THR A 43 0.96 6.82 -4.52
N SER A 44 0.71 5.90 -3.59
CA SER A 44 0.30 4.52 -3.86
C SER A 44 -0.86 4.08 -2.94
N ALA A 45 -1.76 3.24 -3.46
CA ALA A 45 -2.95 2.76 -2.78
C ALA A 45 -2.98 1.21 -2.79
N ASN A 46 -3.00 0.60 -1.60
CA ASN A 46 -3.19 -0.84 -1.45
C ASN A 46 -4.68 -1.14 -1.30
N VAL A 47 -5.30 -1.63 -2.36
CA VAL A 47 -6.75 -1.85 -2.46
C VAL A 47 -7.12 -3.23 -1.95
N ALA A 48 -8.01 -3.32 -0.95
CA ALA A 48 -8.54 -4.59 -0.47
C ALA A 48 -9.25 -5.39 -1.58
N CYS A 49 -9.16 -6.72 -1.51
CA CYS A 49 -9.49 -7.62 -2.62
C CYS A 49 -10.63 -8.62 -2.33
N GLY A 50 -11.53 -8.29 -1.42
CA GLY A 50 -12.78 -9.01 -1.13
C GLY A 50 -12.70 -10.09 -0.06
N PHE A 51 -11.52 -10.39 0.49
CA PHE A 51 -11.32 -11.48 1.46
C PHE A 51 -11.28 -10.98 2.90
N HIS A 52 -10.49 -9.93 3.18
CA HIS A 52 -10.49 -9.26 4.48
C HIS A 52 -11.41 -8.04 4.52
N ALA A 53 -11.58 -7.38 3.37
CA ALA A 53 -12.43 -6.22 3.11
C ALA A 53 -12.50 -5.96 1.59
N GLY A 54 -13.22 -4.92 1.15
CA GLY A 54 -13.22 -4.44 -0.23
C GLY A 54 -14.03 -5.30 -1.20
N ASP A 55 -15.36 -5.16 -1.17
CA ASP A 55 -16.22 -5.78 -2.18
C ASP A 55 -16.01 -5.15 -3.58
N PRO A 56 -16.52 -5.78 -4.66
CA PRO A 56 -16.27 -5.29 -6.03
C PRO A 56 -16.70 -3.84 -6.29
N VAL A 57 -17.78 -3.37 -5.65
CA VAL A 57 -18.27 -1.99 -5.81
C VAL A 57 -17.31 -1.02 -5.12
N THR A 58 -16.88 -1.35 -3.90
CA THR A 58 -15.89 -0.59 -3.15
C THR A 58 -14.54 -0.53 -3.88
N MET A 59 -14.08 -1.65 -4.43
CA MET A 59 -12.86 -1.72 -5.26
C MET A 59 -12.95 -0.80 -6.48
N GLN A 60 -14.06 -0.85 -7.24
CA GLN A 60 -14.24 -0.02 -8.43
C GLN A 60 -14.28 1.47 -8.09
N ARG A 61 -15.00 1.83 -7.03
CA ARG A 61 -15.07 3.21 -6.51
C ARG A 61 -13.67 3.74 -6.23
N LEU A 62 -12.85 2.99 -5.48
CA LEU A 62 -11.50 3.43 -5.15
C LEU A 62 -10.61 3.48 -6.40
N CYS A 63 -10.71 2.52 -7.31
CA CYS A 63 -9.92 2.55 -8.55
C CYS A 63 -10.20 3.83 -9.36
N ARG A 64 -11.46 4.32 -9.40
CA ARG A 64 -11.81 5.61 -10.02
C ARG A 64 -11.19 6.80 -9.28
N LEU A 65 -11.25 6.82 -7.94
CA LEU A 65 -10.63 7.87 -7.12
C LEU A 65 -9.11 7.92 -7.35
N ALA A 66 -8.43 6.78 -7.30
CA ALA A 66 -7.01 6.67 -7.55
C ALA A 66 -6.63 7.07 -8.99
N ALA A 67 -7.48 6.76 -9.98
CA ALA A 67 -7.29 7.22 -11.36
C ALA A 67 -7.35 8.75 -11.46
N ALA A 68 -8.36 9.37 -10.87
CA ALA A 68 -8.55 10.81 -10.89
C ALA A 68 -7.42 11.57 -10.16
N ALA A 69 -6.92 11.01 -9.06
CA ALA A 69 -5.84 11.59 -8.27
C ALA A 69 -4.43 11.26 -8.79
N GLY A 70 -4.31 10.38 -9.80
CA GLY A 70 -3.00 9.93 -10.28
C GLY A 70 -2.23 9.04 -9.30
N VAL A 71 -2.93 8.33 -8.41
CA VAL A 71 -2.36 7.44 -7.39
C VAL A 71 -2.17 6.03 -7.94
N ALA A 72 -1.00 5.42 -7.73
CA ALA A 72 -0.72 4.06 -8.19
C ALA A 72 -1.59 3.03 -7.47
N ILE A 73 -2.19 2.09 -8.20
CA ILE A 73 -3.09 1.06 -7.65
C ILE A 73 -2.31 -0.21 -7.39
N GLY A 74 -2.45 -0.80 -6.21
CA GLY A 74 -1.86 -2.07 -5.82
C GLY A 74 -2.87 -3.02 -5.19
N ALA A 75 -2.65 -4.33 -5.35
CA ALA A 75 -3.47 -5.34 -4.70
C ALA A 75 -3.07 -5.50 -3.23
N HIS A 76 -4.08 -5.56 -2.35
CA HIS A 76 -3.91 -5.78 -0.92
C HIS A 76 -4.51 -7.13 -0.47
N PRO A 77 -3.93 -8.27 -0.89
CA PRO A 77 -4.50 -9.58 -0.60
C PRO A 77 -4.35 -9.95 0.88
N GLY A 78 -5.42 -10.46 1.47
CA GLY A 78 -5.48 -10.91 2.86
C GLY A 78 -5.91 -12.37 2.98
N PHE A 79 -5.96 -12.86 4.22
CA PHE A 79 -6.71 -14.08 4.52
C PHE A 79 -8.20 -13.88 4.24
N ASN A 80 -8.90 -14.96 3.88
CA ASN A 80 -10.36 -14.99 3.79
C ASN A 80 -10.99 -14.93 5.19
N ASP A 81 -10.90 -13.75 5.79
CA ASP A 81 -11.28 -13.50 7.17
C ASP A 81 -11.90 -12.10 7.30
N LEU A 82 -13.09 -11.93 6.72
CA LEU A 82 -13.85 -10.69 6.81
C LEU A 82 -14.16 -10.31 8.27
N TRP A 83 -14.54 -11.29 9.11
CA TRP A 83 -14.90 -11.06 10.51
C TRP A 83 -13.72 -10.58 11.36
N GLY A 84 -12.53 -11.11 11.11
CA GLY A 84 -11.30 -10.69 11.77
C GLY A 84 -10.56 -9.58 11.02
N PHE A 85 -11.14 -9.04 9.95
CA PHE A 85 -10.53 -8.05 9.07
C PHE A 85 -9.13 -8.47 8.61
N GLY A 86 -8.91 -9.78 8.36
CA GLY A 86 -7.61 -10.33 7.98
C GLY A 86 -6.48 -10.17 9.02
N ARG A 87 -6.80 -9.79 10.27
CA ARG A 87 -5.83 -9.53 11.34
C ARG A 87 -5.62 -10.70 12.30
N ARG A 88 -6.38 -11.79 12.16
CA ARG A 88 -6.18 -13.02 12.94
C ARG A 88 -5.13 -13.90 12.27
N ARG A 89 -4.26 -14.51 13.07
CA ARG A 89 -3.32 -15.53 12.58
C ARG A 89 -4.12 -16.77 12.18
N ILE A 90 -3.99 -17.18 10.92
CA ILE A 90 -4.65 -18.36 10.36
C ILE A 90 -3.55 -19.24 9.77
N GLU A 91 -3.38 -20.43 10.34
CA GLU A 91 -2.46 -21.42 9.80
C GLU A 91 -3.03 -22.00 8.51
N MET A 92 -2.37 -21.72 7.39
CA MET A 92 -2.76 -22.16 6.06
C MET A 92 -1.56 -22.79 5.38
N LYS A 93 -1.76 -23.84 4.58
CA LYS A 93 -0.65 -24.44 3.84
C LYS A 93 -0.15 -23.43 2.80
N PRO A 94 1.16 -23.28 2.60
CA PRO A 94 1.71 -22.41 1.56
C PRO A 94 1.12 -22.69 0.16
N ALA A 95 0.83 -23.95 -0.16
CA ALA A 95 0.19 -24.35 -1.42
C ALA A 95 -1.26 -23.82 -1.60
N ASP A 96 -1.95 -23.48 -0.50
CA ASP A 96 -3.29 -22.88 -0.54
C ASP A 96 -3.20 -21.34 -0.57
N ILE A 97 -2.14 -20.76 -0.01
CA ILE A 97 -1.88 -19.31 -0.02
C ILE A 97 -1.62 -18.81 -1.44
N GLU A 98 -0.84 -19.54 -2.23
CA GLU A 98 -0.48 -19.14 -3.59
C GLU A 98 -1.71 -18.88 -4.49
N PRO A 99 -2.65 -19.83 -4.69
CA PRO A 99 -3.85 -19.59 -5.48
C PRO A 99 -4.80 -18.57 -4.82
N MET A 100 -4.86 -18.49 -3.49
CA MET A 100 -5.66 -17.49 -2.77
C MET A 100 -5.18 -16.06 -3.07
N VAL A 101 -3.87 -15.83 -3.08
CA VAL A 101 -3.27 -14.54 -3.42
C VAL A 101 -3.47 -14.26 -4.91
N ALA A 102 -3.25 -15.25 -5.78
CA ALA A 102 -3.45 -15.08 -7.22
C ALA A 102 -4.88 -14.67 -7.59
N TYR A 103 -5.88 -15.28 -6.94
CA TYR A 103 -7.30 -14.92 -7.10
C TYR A 103 -7.55 -13.44 -6.79
N GLN A 104 -7.06 -12.96 -5.65
CA GLN A 104 -7.25 -11.59 -5.20
C GLN A 104 -6.58 -10.57 -6.12
N ILE A 105 -5.36 -10.85 -6.59
CA ILE A 105 -4.68 -10.00 -7.56
C ILE A 105 -5.47 -9.94 -8.87
N GLY A 106 -5.90 -11.09 -9.41
CA GLY A 106 -6.68 -11.15 -10.65
C GLY A 106 -8.02 -10.42 -10.54
N ALA A 107 -8.71 -10.53 -9.40
CA ALA A 107 -9.95 -9.81 -9.14
C ALA A 107 -9.75 -8.29 -9.22
N LEU A 108 -8.71 -7.75 -8.56
CA LEU A 108 -8.43 -6.33 -8.64
C LEU A 108 -7.96 -5.91 -10.03
N GLN A 109 -7.13 -6.70 -10.72
CA GLN A 109 -6.70 -6.41 -12.08
C GLN A 109 -7.88 -6.24 -13.03
N ALA A 110 -8.89 -7.11 -12.95
CA ALA A 110 -10.10 -7.00 -13.76
C ALA A 110 -10.88 -5.71 -13.47
N ILE A 111 -11.06 -5.36 -12.18
CA ILE A 111 -11.76 -4.14 -11.76
C ILE A 111 -11.00 -2.88 -12.19
N ALA A 112 -9.68 -2.83 -11.96
CA ALA A 112 -8.82 -1.71 -12.33
C ALA A 112 -8.76 -1.51 -13.85
N HIS A 113 -8.69 -2.60 -14.61
CA HIS A 113 -8.75 -2.55 -16.07
C HIS A 113 -10.05 -1.93 -16.57
N GLY A 114 -11.18 -2.22 -15.92
CA GLY A 114 -12.48 -1.61 -16.22
C GLY A 114 -12.52 -0.08 -16.05
N VAL A 115 -11.58 0.51 -15.32
CA VAL A 115 -11.43 1.97 -15.17
C VAL A 115 -10.22 2.53 -15.96
N GLY A 116 -9.63 1.74 -16.85
CA GLY A 116 -8.50 2.17 -17.68
C GLY A 116 -7.15 2.26 -16.94
N ARG A 117 -7.00 1.54 -15.82
CA ARG A 117 -5.80 1.59 -14.97
C ARG A 117 -5.22 0.19 -14.73
N PRO A 118 -3.89 -0.01 -14.76
CA PRO A 118 -3.29 -1.26 -14.34
C PRO A 118 -3.08 -1.30 -12.82
N VAL A 119 -3.06 -2.51 -12.26
CA VAL A 119 -2.46 -2.78 -10.95
C VAL A 119 -0.93 -2.77 -11.13
N THR A 120 -0.21 -2.16 -10.19
CA THR A 120 1.23 -1.87 -10.31
C THR A 120 2.08 -2.58 -9.25
N HIS A 121 1.49 -2.90 -8.11
CA HIS A 121 2.18 -3.52 -6.99
C HIS A 121 1.26 -4.45 -6.19
N VAL A 122 1.85 -5.28 -5.34
CA VAL A 122 1.15 -6.18 -4.43
C VAL A 122 1.76 -6.09 -3.05
N LYS A 123 0.93 -5.86 -2.04
CA LYS A 123 1.29 -5.83 -0.62
C LYS A 123 0.34 -6.71 0.15
N ALA A 124 0.80 -7.77 0.81
CA ALA A 124 -0.09 -8.59 1.63
C ALA A 124 -0.71 -7.78 2.78
N HIS A 125 -1.91 -8.17 3.23
CA HIS A 125 -2.63 -7.52 4.31
C HIS A 125 -2.38 -8.18 5.67
N GLY A 126 -2.40 -7.37 6.73
CA GLY A 126 -2.67 -7.81 8.10
C GLY A 126 -1.82 -8.99 8.60
N ALA A 127 -2.49 -10.05 9.04
CA ALA A 127 -1.81 -11.23 9.57
C ALA A 127 -1.02 -11.98 8.50
N LEU A 128 -1.48 -12.01 7.25
CA LEU A 128 -0.77 -12.66 6.15
C LEU A 128 0.60 -12.00 5.92
N TYR A 129 0.64 -10.66 5.90
CA TYR A 129 1.88 -9.89 5.81
C TYR A 129 2.82 -10.19 6.97
N ASN A 130 2.32 -10.10 8.21
CA ASN A 130 3.16 -10.27 9.41
C ASN A 130 3.70 -11.70 9.53
N MET A 131 2.91 -12.71 9.15
CA MET A 131 3.35 -14.10 9.12
C MET A 131 4.41 -14.30 8.03
N ALA A 132 4.17 -13.81 6.82
CA ALA A 132 5.12 -13.91 5.73
C ALA A 132 6.41 -13.10 5.95
N ALA A 133 6.40 -12.06 6.78
CA ALA A 133 7.61 -11.33 7.13
C ALA A 133 8.65 -12.21 7.87
N VAL A 134 8.20 -13.25 8.58
CA VAL A 134 9.07 -14.12 9.38
C VAL A 134 9.09 -15.58 8.90
N ASP A 135 8.08 -16.02 8.14
CA ASP A 135 7.98 -17.38 7.59
C ASP A 135 8.35 -17.39 6.09
N PRO A 136 9.51 -17.97 5.70
CA PRO A 136 9.94 -18.05 4.31
C PRO A 136 9.00 -18.85 3.39
N ALA A 137 8.27 -19.83 3.91
CA ALA A 137 7.36 -20.64 3.11
C ALA A 137 6.13 -19.81 2.71
N TYR A 138 5.60 -19.01 3.64
CA TYR A 138 4.52 -18.06 3.35
C TYR A 138 5.00 -16.98 2.37
N ALA A 139 6.17 -16.38 2.62
CA ALA A 139 6.75 -15.38 1.74
C ALA A 139 6.92 -15.89 0.30
N THR A 140 7.44 -17.12 0.16
CA THR A 140 7.65 -17.76 -1.15
C THR A 140 6.33 -18.03 -1.86
N ALA A 141 5.29 -18.48 -1.16
CA ALA A 141 3.98 -18.71 -1.75
C ALA A 141 3.36 -17.41 -2.31
N ILE A 142 3.46 -16.31 -1.56
CA ILE A 142 2.97 -15.00 -2.02
C ILE A 142 3.79 -14.53 -3.22
N ALA A 143 5.12 -14.60 -3.16
CA ALA A 143 5.99 -14.18 -4.27
C ALA A 143 5.73 -15.00 -5.56
N ARG A 144 5.52 -16.32 -5.44
CA ARG A 144 5.14 -17.16 -6.57
C ARG A 144 3.79 -16.77 -7.17
N ALA A 145 2.80 -16.49 -6.33
CA ALA A 145 1.50 -16.01 -6.80
C ALA A 145 1.62 -14.71 -7.59
N VAL A 146 2.36 -13.73 -7.07
CA VAL A 146 2.62 -12.45 -7.76
C VAL A 146 3.28 -12.69 -9.11
N LYS A 147 4.36 -13.49 -9.14
CA LYS A 147 5.08 -13.81 -10.38
C LYS A 147 4.22 -14.56 -11.39
N ALA A 148 3.37 -15.46 -10.94
CA ALA A 148 2.51 -16.27 -11.80
C ALA A 148 1.39 -15.42 -12.44
N VAL A 149 0.84 -14.45 -11.70
CA VAL A 149 -0.20 -13.55 -12.21
C VAL A 149 0.40 -12.51 -13.15
N ASP A 150 1.43 -11.79 -12.71
CA ASP A 150 2.11 -10.79 -13.52
C ASP A 150 3.52 -10.49 -12.96
N PRO A 151 4.60 -10.93 -13.65
CA PRO A 151 5.97 -10.72 -13.19
C PRO A 151 6.44 -9.25 -13.24
N ALA A 152 5.65 -8.34 -13.85
CA ALA A 152 5.96 -6.91 -13.87
C ALA A 152 5.53 -6.17 -12.58
N LEU A 153 4.67 -6.79 -11.75
CA LEU A 153 4.21 -6.21 -10.49
C LEU A 153 5.36 -6.04 -9.51
N VAL A 154 5.36 -4.90 -8.81
CA VAL A 154 6.27 -4.68 -7.69
C VAL A 154 5.76 -5.40 -6.44
N PHE A 155 6.60 -6.25 -5.86
CA PHE A 155 6.29 -6.97 -4.64
C PHE A 155 6.74 -6.18 -3.41
N VAL A 156 5.78 -5.75 -2.60
CA VAL A 156 6.00 -4.93 -1.41
C VAL A 156 6.09 -5.83 -0.18
N GLY A 157 7.12 -5.63 0.65
CA GLY A 157 7.31 -6.39 1.88
C GLY A 157 8.08 -5.62 2.93
N LEU A 158 8.00 -6.08 4.19
CA LEU A 158 8.66 -5.42 5.30
C LEU A 158 10.18 -5.37 5.07
N ALA A 159 10.80 -4.21 5.23
CA ALA A 159 12.24 -4.05 5.07
C ALA A 159 13.02 -5.09 5.91
N GLY A 160 13.97 -5.80 5.29
CA GLY A 160 14.79 -6.83 5.95
C GLY A 160 14.10 -8.17 6.22
N SER A 161 12.84 -8.34 5.80
CA SER A 161 12.03 -9.53 6.11
C SER A 161 12.19 -10.68 5.10
N ALA A 162 11.55 -11.82 5.40
CA ALA A 162 11.47 -12.95 4.48
C ALA A 162 10.69 -12.63 3.19
N LEU A 163 9.76 -11.66 3.20
CA LEU A 163 9.06 -11.20 2.00
C LEU A 163 10.02 -10.65 0.95
N ILE A 164 10.93 -9.76 1.37
CA ILE A 164 11.91 -9.14 0.46
C ILE A 164 12.82 -10.20 -0.15
N ARG A 165 13.36 -11.10 0.69
CA ARG A 165 14.19 -12.22 0.22
C ARG A 165 13.47 -13.10 -0.79
N ALA A 166 12.23 -13.50 -0.48
CA ALA A 166 11.44 -14.33 -1.38
C ALA A 166 11.15 -13.63 -2.72
N GLY A 167 10.85 -12.33 -2.70
CA GLY A 167 10.67 -11.54 -3.92
C GLY A 167 11.90 -11.53 -4.81
N GLU A 168 13.06 -11.23 -4.23
CA GLU A 168 14.36 -11.21 -4.92
C GLU A 168 14.71 -12.59 -5.48
N GLU A 169 14.54 -13.66 -4.71
CA GLU A 169 14.78 -15.05 -5.13
C GLU A 169 13.85 -15.50 -6.27
N GLN A 170 12.62 -14.97 -6.32
CA GLN A 170 11.70 -15.21 -7.44
C GLN A 170 12.00 -14.32 -8.66
N GLY A 171 12.93 -13.36 -8.56
CA GLY A 171 13.28 -12.44 -9.63
C GLY A 171 12.26 -11.31 -9.83
N LEU A 172 11.47 -10.99 -8.80
CA LEU A 172 10.53 -9.88 -8.82
C LEU A 172 11.24 -8.55 -8.52
N ARG A 173 10.66 -7.46 -9.02
CA ARG A 173 11.00 -6.13 -8.51
C ARG A 173 10.40 -6.00 -7.10
N VAL A 174 11.23 -5.68 -6.12
CA VAL A 174 10.79 -5.54 -4.72
C VAL A 174 10.76 -4.07 -4.29
N ALA A 175 9.86 -3.75 -3.36
CA ALA A 175 9.86 -2.49 -2.63
C ALA A 175 9.87 -2.78 -1.13
N ARG A 176 10.87 -2.23 -0.44
CA ARG A 176 11.04 -2.37 1.01
C ARG A 176 10.12 -1.38 1.69
N GLU A 177 9.21 -1.90 2.48
CA GLU A 177 8.24 -1.09 3.21
C GLU A 177 8.68 -0.85 4.65
N ALA A 178 8.44 0.37 5.09
CA ALA A 178 8.43 0.75 6.50
C ALA A 178 7.10 1.43 6.85
N PHE A 179 6.85 1.64 8.13
CA PHE A 179 5.58 2.12 8.65
C PHE A 179 5.82 3.40 9.43
N ALA A 180 5.20 4.48 9.00
CA ALA A 180 5.32 5.76 9.70
C ALA A 180 4.51 5.75 11.00
N ASP A 181 3.43 4.98 11.06
CA ASP A 181 2.44 4.96 12.13
C ASP A 181 2.48 3.71 13.03
N ARG A 182 3.49 2.83 12.88
CA ARG A 182 3.64 1.64 13.72
C ARG A 182 4.91 1.69 14.53
N ARG A 183 4.84 1.11 15.73
CA ARG A 183 6.03 0.84 16.54
C ARG A 183 6.72 -0.44 16.08
N TYR A 184 8.03 -0.45 16.28
CA TYR A 184 8.91 -1.56 15.93
C TYR A 184 9.39 -2.30 17.17
N GLN A 185 9.57 -3.61 17.03
CA GLN A 185 10.28 -4.45 17.97
C GLN A 185 11.79 -4.36 17.74
N ASP A 186 12.57 -4.85 18.69
CA ASP A 186 14.04 -4.83 18.62
C ASP A 186 14.63 -5.69 17.49
N ASP A 187 13.85 -6.65 16.97
CA ASP A 187 14.20 -7.51 15.84
C ASP A 187 13.77 -6.92 14.48
N GLY A 188 13.19 -5.72 14.48
CA GLY A 188 12.70 -5.02 13.28
C GLY A 188 11.32 -5.44 12.81
N THR A 189 10.66 -6.39 13.48
CA THR A 189 9.25 -6.66 13.25
C THR A 189 8.37 -5.56 13.82
N LEU A 190 7.09 -5.52 13.43
CA LEU A 190 6.14 -4.56 13.97
C LEU A 190 5.62 -5.01 15.33
N ALA A 191 5.42 -4.07 16.24
CA ALA A 191 4.77 -4.31 17.52
C ALA A 191 3.35 -4.89 17.28
N PRO A 192 2.96 -5.99 17.96
CA PRO A 192 1.63 -6.57 17.80
C PRO A 192 0.53 -5.53 18.05
N ARG A 193 -0.53 -5.53 17.22
CA ARG A 193 -1.62 -4.55 17.36
C ARG A 193 -2.33 -4.59 18.72
N ALA A 194 -2.33 -5.74 19.39
CA ALA A 194 -2.90 -5.89 20.74
C ALA A 194 -2.05 -5.21 21.84
N MET A 195 -0.81 -4.81 21.55
CA MET A 195 0.03 -4.09 22.49
C MET A 195 -0.43 -2.63 22.58
N PRO A 196 -0.65 -2.08 23.79
CA PRO A 196 -0.98 -0.67 23.96
C PRO A 196 0.08 0.24 23.30
N GLY A 197 -0.38 1.19 22.50
CA GLY A 197 0.49 2.13 21.80
C GLY A 197 1.24 1.55 20.59
N ALA A 198 0.89 0.36 20.10
CA ALA A 198 1.50 -0.23 18.91
C ALA A 198 1.29 0.59 17.63
N VAL A 199 0.23 1.41 17.60
CA VAL A 199 -0.07 2.38 16.55
C VAL A 199 0.20 3.78 17.09
N LEU A 200 0.91 4.59 16.31
CA LEU A 200 1.18 6.00 16.58
C LEU A 200 0.05 6.83 15.98
N THR A 201 -0.71 7.50 16.84
CA THR A 201 -1.82 8.38 16.43
C THR A 201 -1.45 9.86 16.42
N GLU A 202 -0.31 10.21 17.02
CA GLU A 202 0.13 11.60 17.16
C GLU A 202 0.85 12.09 15.90
N PRO A 203 0.30 13.07 15.15
CA PRO A 203 0.81 13.45 13.83
C PRO A 203 2.28 13.86 13.82
N GLU A 204 2.75 14.58 14.85
CA GLU A 204 4.16 14.95 14.95
C GLU A 204 5.08 13.74 15.19
N ALA A 205 4.62 12.75 15.96
CA ALA A 205 5.41 11.55 16.24
C ALA A 205 5.56 10.70 14.97
N VAL A 206 4.48 10.57 14.20
CA VAL A 206 4.47 9.88 12.90
C VAL A 206 5.40 10.61 11.92
N GLY A 207 5.28 11.94 11.80
CA GLY A 207 6.14 12.74 10.92
C GLY A 207 7.63 12.64 11.28
N ARG A 208 7.99 12.70 12.57
CA ARG A 208 9.38 12.51 13.03
C ARG A 208 9.90 11.10 12.69
N GLN A 209 9.09 10.07 12.89
CA GLN A 209 9.48 8.70 12.55
C GLN A 209 9.69 8.54 11.05
N ALA A 210 8.78 9.07 10.22
CA ALA A 210 8.90 9.03 8.76
C ALA A 210 10.20 9.68 8.27
N VAL A 211 10.52 10.88 8.75
CA VAL A 211 11.77 11.57 8.40
C VAL A 211 12.99 10.79 8.89
N GLY A 212 12.95 10.26 10.11
CA GLY A 212 14.02 9.44 10.68
C GLY A 212 14.31 8.16 9.86
N ILE A 213 13.26 7.49 9.39
CA ILE A 213 13.39 6.33 8.49
C ILE A 213 14.12 6.72 7.22
N VAL A 214 13.73 7.80 6.56
CA VAL A 214 14.26 8.17 5.25
C VAL A 214 15.67 8.75 5.34
N LEU A 215 15.92 9.67 6.28
CA LEU A 215 17.21 10.37 6.36
C LEU A 215 18.26 9.59 7.14
N GLU A 216 17.84 8.89 8.19
CA GLU A 216 18.78 8.22 9.09
C GLU A 216 18.82 6.70 8.90
N GLY A 217 17.93 6.13 8.08
CA GLY A 217 17.87 4.71 7.80
C GLY A 217 17.57 3.86 9.03
N ALA A 218 16.81 4.39 9.99
CA ALA A 218 16.54 3.70 11.24
C ALA A 218 15.25 4.16 11.94
N VAL A 219 14.76 3.30 12.84
CA VAL A 219 13.66 3.56 13.77
C VAL A 219 14.08 3.27 15.21
N THR A 220 13.43 3.92 16.16
CA THR A 220 13.56 3.58 17.59
C THR A 220 12.50 2.55 17.94
N SER A 221 12.93 1.37 18.40
CA SER A 221 12.04 0.29 18.82
C SER A 221 11.33 0.60 20.16
N VAL A 222 10.35 -0.21 20.52
CA VAL A 222 9.71 -0.18 21.85
C VAL A 222 10.71 -0.40 23.00
N GLY A 223 11.82 -1.12 22.74
CA GLY A 223 12.90 -1.34 23.70
C GLY A 223 13.92 -0.20 23.76
N GLY A 224 13.73 0.86 22.98
CA GLY A 224 14.65 1.99 22.88
C GLY A 224 15.89 1.73 22.04
N ARG A 225 15.95 0.60 21.32
CA ARG A 225 17.06 0.29 20.40
C ARG A 225 16.87 1.00 19.08
N ARG A 226 17.98 1.38 18.46
CA ARG A 226 18.01 1.86 17.09
C ARG A 226 18.04 0.66 16.14
N VAL A 227 16.98 0.49 15.36
CA VAL A 227 16.82 -0.60 14.39
C VAL A 227 17.01 -0.05 12.99
N ALA A 228 17.94 -0.63 12.22
CA ALA A 228 18.19 -0.21 10.85
C ALA A 228 17.00 -0.58 9.94
N VAL A 229 16.56 0.37 9.12
CA VAL A 229 15.44 0.24 8.19
C VAL A 229 15.78 0.99 6.90
N ALA A 230 15.86 0.25 5.79
CA ALA A 230 16.00 0.84 4.46
C ALA A 230 14.65 0.71 3.74
N ALA A 231 13.97 1.83 3.52
CA ALA A 231 12.63 1.86 2.96
C ALA A 231 12.60 2.51 1.58
N ASP A 232 11.84 1.91 0.67
CA ASP A 232 11.45 2.47 -0.63
C ASP A 232 10.03 3.08 -0.57
N THR A 233 9.21 2.61 0.39
CA THR A 233 7.85 3.09 0.63
C THR A 233 7.51 3.14 2.12
N LEU A 234 6.71 4.15 2.52
CA LEU A 234 6.19 4.35 3.86
C LEU A 234 4.67 4.12 3.88
N CYS A 235 4.23 3.22 4.74
CA CYS A 235 2.81 2.93 4.95
C CYS A 235 2.19 3.84 6.03
N ILE A 236 0.95 4.26 5.75
CA ILE A 236 -0.03 4.76 6.72
C ILE A 236 -1.28 3.88 6.64
N HIS A 237 -1.81 3.44 7.78
CA HIS A 237 -3.03 2.66 7.80
C HIS A 237 -4.26 3.57 7.62
N GLY A 238 -5.12 3.26 6.65
CA GLY A 238 -6.31 4.06 6.33
C GLY A 238 -7.48 3.86 7.30
N ASP A 239 -7.52 2.72 8.00
CA ASP A 239 -8.62 2.31 8.88
C ASP A 239 -8.67 3.03 10.24
N GLU A 240 -7.60 3.73 10.61
CA GLU A 240 -7.55 4.49 11.86
C GLU A 240 -8.31 5.83 11.70
N PRO A 241 -9.08 6.29 12.71
CA PRO A 241 -9.78 7.59 12.64
C PRO A 241 -8.86 8.79 12.40
N THR A 242 -7.57 8.65 12.74
CA THR A 242 -6.54 9.68 12.57
C THR A 242 -5.81 9.61 11.23
N SER A 243 -6.14 8.64 10.35
CA SER A 243 -5.39 8.30 9.14
C SER A 243 -5.08 9.50 8.24
N VAL A 244 -6.08 10.35 7.95
CA VAL A 244 -5.90 11.56 7.15
C VAL A 244 -4.95 12.54 7.81
N THR A 245 -5.13 12.79 9.11
CA THR A 245 -4.31 13.75 9.86
C THR A 245 -2.85 13.31 9.92
N VAL A 246 -2.60 12.02 10.20
CA VAL A 246 -1.24 11.48 10.24
C VAL A 246 -0.62 11.41 8.83
N ALA A 247 -1.39 11.10 7.79
CA ALA A 247 -0.90 11.11 6.41
C ALA A 247 -0.48 12.52 5.96
N ARG A 248 -1.31 13.55 6.22
CA ARG A 248 -0.98 14.95 5.90
C ARG A 248 0.28 15.41 6.65
N ALA A 249 0.38 15.11 7.94
CA ALA A 249 1.55 15.47 8.73
C ALA A 249 2.82 14.73 8.26
N THR A 250 2.69 13.46 7.88
CA THR A 250 3.80 12.66 7.33
C THR A 250 4.32 13.29 6.05
N ARG A 251 3.44 13.55 5.08
CA ARG A 251 3.83 14.18 3.82
C ARG A 251 4.47 15.56 4.03
N ALA A 252 3.86 16.41 4.86
CA ALA A 252 4.39 17.73 5.17
C ALA A 252 5.78 17.67 5.82
N ALA A 253 6.00 16.73 6.76
CA ALA A 253 7.30 16.55 7.40
C ALA A 253 8.38 16.07 6.41
N LEU A 254 8.04 15.14 5.51
CA LEU A 254 8.94 14.66 4.47
C LEU A 254 9.34 15.81 3.52
N GLU A 255 8.36 16.55 3.01
CA GLU A 255 8.59 17.67 2.09
C GLU A 255 9.40 18.80 2.76
N ALA A 256 9.10 19.12 4.03
CA ALA A 256 9.85 20.11 4.80
C ALA A 256 11.32 19.69 5.04
N ALA A 257 11.58 18.39 5.10
CA ALA A 257 12.93 17.83 5.20
C ALA A 257 13.65 17.71 3.84
N GLY A 258 13.04 18.19 2.75
CA GLY A 258 13.61 18.13 1.40
C GLY A 258 13.52 16.75 0.74
N ILE A 259 12.65 15.87 1.23
CA ILE A 259 12.40 14.54 0.67
C ILE A 259 11.32 14.65 -0.41
N VAL A 260 11.57 14.03 -1.56
CA VAL A 260 10.60 13.96 -2.67
C VAL A 260 9.64 12.79 -2.44
N VAL A 261 8.36 13.09 -2.27
CA VAL A 261 7.30 12.07 -2.18
C VAL A 261 6.85 11.68 -3.58
N ALA A 262 7.12 10.45 -3.99
CA ALA A 262 6.82 9.95 -5.34
C ALA A 262 6.67 8.43 -5.35
N PRO A 263 5.82 7.87 -6.22
CA PRO A 263 5.51 6.45 -6.17
C PRO A 263 6.69 5.56 -6.59
N VAL A 264 6.74 4.34 -6.05
CA VAL A 264 7.73 3.32 -6.44
C VAL A 264 7.59 2.96 -7.93
N VAL A 265 6.35 2.98 -8.42
CA VAL A 265 6.02 2.78 -9.83
C VAL A 265 5.19 3.97 -10.28
N ALA A 266 5.67 4.68 -11.31
CA ALA A 266 4.89 5.75 -11.92
C ALA A 266 3.53 5.19 -12.38
N PRO A 267 2.41 5.87 -12.11
CA PRO A 267 1.11 5.43 -12.59
C PRO A 267 1.13 5.40 -14.11
N ALA A 268 0.62 4.32 -14.70
CA ALA A 268 0.47 4.28 -16.15
C ALA A 268 -0.53 5.38 -16.59
N PRO A 269 -0.35 5.94 -17.80
CA PRO A 269 -1.35 6.81 -18.40
C PRO A 269 -2.70 6.10 -18.44
N VAL A 270 -3.79 6.83 -18.22
CA VAL A 270 -5.13 6.28 -18.38
C VAL A 270 -5.27 5.81 -19.83
N VAL A 271 -5.46 4.50 -20.02
CA VAL A 271 -5.87 3.97 -21.32
C VAL A 271 -7.37 4.25 -21.41
N PRO A 272 -7.90 4.82 -22.51
CA PRO A 272 -9.33 5.07 -22.62
C PRO A 272 -10.11 3.82 -22.27
N ALA A 273 -10.96 3.89 -21.24
CA ALA A 273 -11.89 2.83 -20.93
C ALA A 273 -12.77 2.58 -22.16
N LEU A 274 -13.32 1.37 -22.28
CA LEU A 274 -14.48 1.16 -23.15
C LEU A 274 -15.53 2.20 -22.72
N ALA A 275 -16.00 3.01 -23.67
CA ALA A 275 -16.72 4.26 -23.44
C ALA A 275 -17.74 4.19 -22.29
N ASP A 276 -17.78 5.26 -21.47
CA ASP A 276 -18.83 5.48 -20.47
C ASP A 276 -20.20 5.50 -21.16
N ASP A 277 -20.91 4.38 -21.14
CA ASP A 277 -22.37 4.42 -21.17
C ASP A 277 -22.81 4.96 -19.81
N ALA A 278 -23.11 6.26 -19.77
CA ALA A 278 -23.79 6.87 -18.65
C ALA A 278 -24.99 5.99 -18.24
N PRO A 279 -25.19 5.71 -16.94
CA PRO A 279 -26.37 4.96 -16.53
C PRO A 279 -27.62 5.69 -17.04
N PRO A 280 -28.61 4.98 -17.64
CA PRO A 280 -29.84 5.62 -18.05
C PRO A 280 -30.45 6.31 -16.83
N GLY A 281 -30.77 7.59 -17.00
CA GLY A 281 -31.32 8.43 -15.94
C GLY A 281 -32.48 7.73 -15.25
N LEU A 282 -32.43 7.69 -13.92
CA LEU A 282 -33.60 7.43 -13.10
C LEU A 282 -34.55 8.61 -13.30
N ASP A 283 -35.45 8.48 -14.28
CA ASP A 283 -36.60 9.38 -14.39
C ASP A 283 -37.48 9.15 -13.16
N ALA A 284 -37.45 10.13 -12.26
CA ALA A 284 -38.34 10.23 -11.13
C ALA A 284 -39.72 10.69 -11.59
N THR A 285 -40.52 9.80 -12.18
CA THR A 285 -41.99 9.90 -12.24
C THR A 285 -42.62 8.56 -12.61
N ALA A 286 -43.13 7.82 -11.61
CA ALA A 286 -44.37 7.01 -11.64
C ALA A 286 -44.60 6.36 -10.28
#